data_AF-A0A2E2VCQ7-F1
#
_entry.id   AF-A0A2E2VCQ7-F1
#
_cell.length_a   1.000
_cell.length_b   1.000
_cell.length_c   1.000
_cell.angle_alpha   90.00
_cell.angle_beta   90.00
_cell.angle_gamma   90.00
#
_symmetry.space_group_name_H-M   'P 1'
#
loop_
_entity.id
_entity.type
_entity.pdbx_description
1 polymer ?
#
loop_
_entity_poly.entity_id
_entity_poly.type
_entity_poly.pdbx_seq_one_letter_code
_entity_poly.pdbx_strand_id
1 'polypeptide(L)'
;MVSCMSAYMAEARVLDTAALIAWPIAELSGGLIVHHQEEELRRISPDRAAILSSIGLDICQPSQEFLNSVTQTAQQSGDISGISETDLALLSLALERDVTLVTDDYRMQNLAEIMNIQWLVVSETGINEIWSWALICSGCRKKFDAPEITNSSSKEYGNCHDCGSELRLKREK
;
A
#
# COMPACT_ATOMS: atom_id res chain seq x y z
N MET A 1 15.90 -40.93 15.46
CA MET A 1 14.44 -40.74 15.26
C MET A 1 14.21 -39.29 14.93
N VAL A 2 13.56 -39.05 13.81
CA VAL A 2 13.38 -37.77 13.14
C VAL A 2 12.72 -36.77 14.08
N SER A 3 13.39 -35.64 14.34
CA SER A 3 12.79 -34.47 14.96
C SER A 3 11.84 -33.87 13.93
N CYS A 4 10.57 -34.27 13.99
CA CYS A 4 9.50 -33.58 13.29
C CYS A 4 9.19 -32.32 14.10
N MET A 5 10.08 -31.32 14.01
CA MET A 5 9.79 -29.97 14.48
C MET A 5 8.75 -29.38 13.54
N SER A 6 7.51 -29.45 14.02
CA SER A 6 6.35 -28.59 13.73
C SER A 6 6.35 -27.93 12.36
N ALA A 7 5.58 -28.52 11.46
CA ALA A 7 5.15 -27.93 10.21
C ALA A 7 4.70 -26.47 10.40
N TYR A 8 5.29 -25.57 9.60
CA TYR A 8 4.71 -24.33 9.08
C TYR A 8 3.57 -23.74 9.93
N MET A 9 3.90 -23.00 10.99
CA MET A 9 3.08 -21.84 11.30
C MET A 9 3.39 -20.85 10.17
N ALA A 10 2.50 -20.75 9.17
CA ALA A 10 2.62 -19.69 8.19
C ALA A 10 2.62 -18.38 8.99
N GLU A 11 3.72 -17.64 8.95
CA GLU A 11 3.77 -16.30 9.51
C GLU A 11 2.66 -15.50 8.84
N ALA A 12 1.79 -14.87 9.64
CA ALA A 12 0.69 -14.07 9.11
C ALA A 12 1.29 -12.97 8.22
N ARG A 13 0.64 -12.67 7.09
CA ARG A 13 1.06 -11.65 6.13
C ARG A 13 -0.11 -10.75 5.81
N VAL A 14 0.13 -9.46 5.63
CA VAL A 14 -0.88 -8.58 5.05
C VAL A 14 -0.83 -8.73 3.53
N LEU A 15 -1.97 -9.03 2.94
CA LEU A 15 -2.09 -9.35 1.52
C LEU A 15 -2.78 -8.22 0.77
N ASP A 16 -2.07 -7.57 -0.14
CA ASP A 16 -2.65 -6.64 -1.09
C ASP A 16 -3.52 -7.36 -2.14
N THR A 17 -4.40 -6.64 -2.82
CA THR A 17 -5.33 -7.15 -3.84
C THR A 17 -4.57 -7.87 -4.96
N ALA A 18 -3.38 -7.41 -5.34
CA ALA A 18 -2.52 -8.11 -6.30
C ALA A 18 -2.16 -9.54 -5.84
N ALA A 19 -1.85 -9.72 -4.55
CA ALA A 19 -1.56 -11.03 -3.97
C ALA A 19 -2.81 -11.92 -3.96
N LEU A 20 -3.96 -11.36 -3.57
CA LEU A 20 -5.24 -12.09 -3.55
C LEU A 20 -5.63 -12.62 -4.94
N ILE A 21 -5.29 -11.87 -6.00
CA ILE A 21 -5.55 -12.27 -7.38
C ILE A 21 -4.56 -13.36 -7.82
N ALA A 22 -3.26 -13.14 -7.65
CA ALA A 22 -2.23 -13.91 -8.35
C ALA A 22 -1.61 -15.07 -7.55
N TRP A 23 -1.52 -14.99 -6.22
CA TRP A 23 -0.83 -16.02 -5.43
C TRP A 23 -1.63 -17.33 -5.37
N PRO A 24 -0.94 -18.48 -5.24
CA PRO A 24 -1.60 -19.77 -5.02
C PRO A 24 -2.42 -19.76 -3.73
N ILE A 25 -3.58 -20.42 -3.74
CA ILE A 25 -4.49 -20.51 -2.57
C ILE A 25 -3.77 -20.95 -1.29
N ALA A 26 -2.82 -21.89 -1.40
CA ALA A 26 -2.07 -22.40 -0.25
C ALA A 26 -1.24 -21.32 0.46
N GLU A 27 -0.78 -20.29 -0.25
CA GLU A 27 0.02 -19.17 0.29
C GLU A 27 -0.85 -18.07 0.91
N LEU A 28 -2.17 -18.10 0.68
CA LEU A 28 -3.11 -17.10 1.19
C LEU A 28 -3.67 -17.46 2.58
N SER A 29 -3.53 -18.71 3.03
CA SER A 29 -4.10 -19.18 4.29
C SER A 29 -3.51 -18.43 5.49
N GLY A 30 -4.37 -17.89 6.37
CA GLY A 30 -3.93 -17.07 7.51
C GLY A 30 -3.47 -15.67 7.12
N GLY A 31 -3.70 -15.26 5.87
CA GLY A 31 -3.45 -13.91 5.40
C GLY A 31 -4.41 -12.90 6.01
N LEU A 32 -3.88 -11.73 6.35
CA LEU A 32 -4.61 -10.59 6.86
C LEU A 32 -5.04 -9.70 5.69
N ILE A 33 -6.30 -9.30 5.67
CA ILE A 33 -6.87 -8.38 4.67
C ILE A 33 -7.76 -7.33 5.35
N VAL A 34 -8.14 -6.29 4.61
CA VAL A 34 -9.11 -5.29 5.06
C VAL A 34 -10.44 -5.43 4.30
N HIS A 35 -11.54 -5.03 4.95
CA HIS A 35 -12.91 -5.26 4.44
C HIS A 35 -13.15 -4.71 3.02
N HIS A 36 -12.60 -3.53 2.67
CA HIS A 36 -12.80 -2.94 1.33
C HIS A 36 -12.24 -3.79 0.18
N GLN A 37 -11.21 -4.61 0.43
CA GLN A 37 -10.63 -5.47 -0.60
C GLN A 37 -11.62 -6.53 -1.07
N GLU A 38 -12.57 -6.97 -0.23
CA GLU A 38 -13.55 -7.97 -0.65
C GLU A 38 -14.48 -7.45 -1.74
N GLU A 39 -14.93 -6.20 -1.62
CA GLU A 39 -15.77 -5.56 -2.64
C GLU A 39 -14.99 -5.32 -3.93
N GLU A 40 -13.75 -4.82 -3.80
CA GLU A 40 -12.85 -4.65 -4.93
C GLU A 40 -12.60 -5.97 -5.67
N LEU A 41 -12.26 -7.02 -4.94
CA LEU A 41 -11.99 -8.33 -5.50
C LEU A 41 -13.23 -8.94 -6.14
N ARG A 42 -14.41 -8.82 -5.51
CA ARG A 42 -15.69 -9.26 -6.12
C ARG A 42 -15.96 -8.58 -7.46
N ARG A 43 -15.56 -7.31 -7.61
CA ARG A 43 -15.73 -6.55 -8.86
C ARG A 43 -14.71 -6.94 -9.93
N ILE A 44 -13.44 -7.13 -9.56
CA ILE A 44 -12.34 -7.37 -10.50
C ILE A 44 -12.21 -8.85 -10.88
N SER A 45 -12.41 -9.75 -9.92
CA SER A 45 -12.27 -11.20 -10.11
C SER A 45 -13.33 -11.97 -9.29
N PRO A 46 -14.59 -12.01 -9.74
CA PRO A 46 -15.70 -12.64 -9.02
C PRO A 46 -15.44 -14.11 -8.67
N ASP A 47 -14.88 -14.89 -9.60
CA ASP A 47 -14.56 -16.30 -9.39
C ASP A 47 -13.49 -16.46 -8.29
N ARG A 48 -12.48 -15.59 -8.29
CA ARG A 48 -11.44 -15.58 -7.26
C ARG A 48 -12.05 -15.22 -5.90
N ALA A 49 -12.91 -14.21 -5.84
CA ALA A 49 -13.60 -13.81 -4.62
C ALA A 49 -14.47 -14.94 -4.03
N ALA A 50 -15.22 -15.66 -4.87
CA ALA A 50 -16.04 -16.81 -4.43
C ALA A 50 -15.19 -17.96 -3.86
N ILE A 51 -14.00 -18.17 -4.41
CA ILE A 51 -13.04 -19.13 -3.87
C ILE A 51 -12.50 -18.64 -2.53
N LEU A 52 -12.02 -17.39 -2.46
CA LEU A 52 -11.40 -16.82 -1.25
C LEU A 52 -12.36 -16.68 -0.07
N SER A 53 -13.66 -16.48 -0.32
CA SER A 53 -14.67 -16.40 0.76
C SER A 53 -14.81 -17.70 1.56
N SER A 54 -14.27 -18.81 1.05
CA SER A 54 -14.31 -20.13 1.69
C SER A 54 -12.97 -20.50 2.36
N ILE A 55 -12.01 -19.58 2.40
CA ILE A 55 -10.64 -19.78 2.89
C ILE A 55 -10.45 -18.94 4.15
N GLY A 56 -9.62 -19.42 5.08
CA GLY A 56 -9.31 -18.71 6.34
C GLY A 56 -8.43 -17.47 6.12
N LEU A 57 -8.97 -16.45 5.46
CA LEU A 57 -8.45 -15.09 5.47
C LEU A 57 -9.02 -14.35 6.67
N ASP A 58 -8.17 -13.61 7.37
CA ASP A 58 -8.56 -12.85 8.56
C ASP A 58 -8.80 -11.39 8.17
N ILE A 59 -10.07 -10.99 8.15
CA ILE A 59 -10.46 -9.61 7.88
C ILE A 59 -10.24 -8.78 9.14
N CYS A 60 -9.31 -7.83 9.06
CA CYS A 60 -8.90 -6.98 10.16
C CYS A 60 -9.10 -5.50 9.81
N GLN A 61 -9.09 -4.67 10.85
CA GLN A 61 -9.01 -3.21 10.74
C GLN A 61 -7.83 -2.76 11.59
N PRO A 62 -6.94 -1.90 11.08
CA PRO A 62 -5.90 -1.31 11.90
C PRO A 62 -6.53 -0.35 12.92
N SER A 63 -5.83 -0.16 14.02
CA SER A 63 -6.14 0.87 14.99
C SER A 63 -5.87 2.26 14.43
N GLN A 64 -6.61 3.25 14.94
CA GLN A 64 -6.50 4.64 14.48
C GLN A 64 -5.09 5.23 14.70
N GLU A 65 -4.38 4.77 15.73
CA GLU A 65 -3.00 5.19 16.04
C GLU A 65 -2.06 4.88 14.86
N PHE A 66 -2.07 3.63 14.39
CA PHE A 66 -1.22 3.20 13.28
C PHE A 66 -1.67 3.80 11.95
N LEU A 67 -2.98 3.95 11.75
CA LEU A 67 -3.52 4.63 10.58
C LEU A 67 -3.03 6.08 10.48
N ASN A 68 -3.04 6.81 11.60
CA ASN A 68 -2.52 8.17 11.65
C ASN A 68 -1.00 8.22 11.38
N SER A 69 -0.24 7.28 11.93
CA SER A 69 1.22 7.19 11.74
C SER A 69 1.59 6.97 10.27
N VAL A 70 0.93 6.02 9.60
CA VAL A 70 1.16 5.75 8.17
C VAL A 70 0.72 6.93 7.31
N THR A 71 -0.45 7.52 7.61
CA THR A 71 -0.96 8.70 6.89
C THR A 71 0.01 9.89 6.98
N GLN A 72 0.54 10.15 8.18
CA GLN A 72 1.54 11.21 8.37
C GLN A 72 2.82 10.94 7.58
N THR A 73 3.27 9.68 7.53
CA THR A 73 4.44 9.29 6.75
C THR A 73 4.20 9.45 5.25
N ALA A 74 3.01 9.10 4.77
CA ALA A 74 2.58 9.31 3.38
C ALA A 74 2.51 10.80 3.02
N GLN A 75 2.08 11.66 3.95
CA GLN A 75 2.07 13.11 3.75
C GLN A 75 3.49 13.67 3.66
N GLN A 76 4.39 13.26 4.56
CA GLN A 76 5.77 13.73 4.61
C GLN A 76 6.60 13.30 3.39
N SER A 77 6.40 12.07 2.91
CA SER A 77 7.03 11.56 1.69
C SER A 77 6.40 12.10 0.40
N GLY A 78 5.18 12.65 0.49
CA GLY A 78 4.38 13.07 -0.66
C GLY A 78 3.66 11.92 -1.39
N ASP A 79 3.75 10.70 -0.87
CA ASP A 79 3.05 9.54 -1.43
C ASP A 79 1.53 9.57 -1.22
N ILE A 80 1.05 10.36 -0.24
CA ILE A 80 -0.37 10.49 0.11
C ILE A 80 -1.27 10.73 -1.10
N SER A 81 -0.78 11.52 -2.06
CA SER A 81 -1.52 11.91 -3.25
C SER A 81 -1.82 10.79 -4.24
N GLY A 82 -1.14 9.65 -4.15
CA GLY A 82 -1.29 8.53 -5.07
C GLY A 82 -1.47 7.19 -4.37
N ILE A 83 -1.76 7.20 -3.07
CA ILE A 83 -2.10 6.01 -2.29
C ILE A 83 -3.58 6.05 -1.93
N SER A 84 -4.26 4.90 -1.92
CA SER A 84 -5.67 4.81 -1.54
C SER A 84 -5.84 4.62 -0.03
N GLU A 85 -7.07 4.81 0.47
CA GLU A 85 -7.41 4.51 1.86
C GLU A 85 -7.21 3.02 2.20
N THR A 86 -7.50 2.12 1.24
CA THR A 86 -7.27 0.68 1.39
C THR A 86 -5.78 0.38 1.59
N ASP A 87 -4.91 0.99 0.78
CA ASP A 87 -3.46 0.81 0.85
C ASP A 87 -2.90 1.34 2.18
N LEU A 88 -3.39 2.51 2.64
CA LEU A 88 -3.05 3.05 3.96
C LEU A 88 -3.46 2.09 5.07
N ALA A 89 -4.65 1.50 4.99
CA ALA A 89 -5.12 0.53 5.98
C ALA A 89 -4.27 -0.75 5.99
N LEU A 90 -3.84 -1.24 4.83
CA LEU A 90 -2.96 -2.42 4.72
C LEU A 90 -1.57 -2.16 5.31
N LEU A 91 -0.94 -1.04 4.95
CA LEU A 91 0.34 -0.62 5.55
C LEU A 91 0.23 -0.49 7.07
N SER A 92 -0.86 0.11 7.54
CA SER A 92 -1.12 0.30 8.98
C SER A 92 -1.27 -1.02 9.71
N LEU A 93 -1.97 -1.97 9.09
CA LEU A 93 -2.15 -3.30 9.66
C LEU A 93 -0.84 -4.08 9.71
N ALA A 94 0.00 -3.95 8.66
CA ALA A 94 1.31 -4.60 8.61
C ALA A 94 2.24 -4.05 9.70
N LEU A 95 2.24 -2.73 9.87
CA LEU A 95 2.99 -2.04 10.92
C LEU A 95 2.50 -2.41 12.33
N GLU A 96 1.18 -2.45 12.53
CA GLU A 96 0.58 -2.76 13.84
C GLU A 96 0.84 -4.22 14.26
N ARG A 97 0.81 -5.14 13.32
CA ARG A 97 0.99 -6.58 13.59
C ARG A 97 2.45 -7.02 13.50
N ASP A 98 3.35 -6.13 13.06
CA ASP A 98 4.76 -6.42 12.80
C ASP A 98 4.91 -7.63 11.86
N VAL A 99 4.19 -7.59 10.74
CA VAL A 99 4.14 -8.67 9.75
C VAL A 99 4.51 -8.17 8.36
N THR A 100 4.87 -9.12 7.49
CA THR A 100 5.24 -8.81 6.11
C THR A 100 4.04 -8.36 5.30
N LEU A 101 4.20 -7.25 4.58
CA LEU A 101 3.28 -6.75 3.56
C LEU A 101 3.59 -7.37 2.19
N VAL A 102 2.60 -7.98 1.55
CA VAL A 102 2.76 -8.54 0.20
C VAL A 102 2.08 -7.61 -0.80
N THR A 103 2.86 -6.92 -1.63
CA THR A 103 2.35 -5.95 -2.60
C THR A 103 3.30 -5.75 -3.78
N ASP A 104 2.74 -5.46 -4.95
CA ASP A 104 3.48 -5.00 -6.13
C ASP A 104 3.40 -3.46 -6.31
N ASP A 105 2.70 -2.74 -5.44
CA ASP A 105 2.57 -1.29 -5.54
C ASP A 105 3.83 -0.58 -5.04
N TYR A 106 4.47 0.18 -5.94
CA TYR A 106 5.71 0.89 -5.63
C TYR A 106 5.58 1.99 -4.56
N ARG A 107 4.40 2.61 -4.39
CA ARG A 107 4.19 3.60 -3.32
C ARG A 107 4.04 2.92 -1.98
N MET A 108 3.31 1.80 -1.94
CA MET A 108 3.23 0.98 -0.73
C MET A 108 4.60 0.46 -0.31
N GLN A 109 5.40 -0.03 -1.25
CA GLN A 109 6.78 -0.45 -0.98
C GLN A 109 7.66 0.70 -0.47
N ASN A 110 7.53 1.91 -1.04
CA ASN A 110 8.29 3.08 -0.58
C ASN A 110 7.96 3.44 0.87
N LEU A 111 6.67 3.45 1.22
CA LEU A 111 6.24 3.68 2.60
C LEU A 111 6.66 2.56 3.54
N ALA A 112 6.59 1.30 3.09
CA ALA A 112 7.06 0.15 3.85
C ALA A 112 8.55 0.29 4.18
N GLU A 113 9.40 0.66 3.21
CA GLU A 113 10.82 0.94 3.44
C GLU A 113 11.04 2.09 4.44
N ILE A 114 10.36 3.23 4.28
CA ILE A 114 10.49 4.38 5.20
C ILE A 114 10.13 3.98 6.64
N MET A 115 9.13 3.12 6.80
CA MET A 115 8.59 2.69 8.09
C MET A 115 9.22 1.40 8.62
N ASN A 116 10.21 0.83 7.92
CA ASN A 116 10.85 -0.46 8.22
C ASN A 116 9.88 -1.65 8.30
N ILE A 117 8.77 -1.61 7.54
CA ILE A 117 7.86 -2.73 7.38
C ILE A 117 8.48 -3.71 6.39
N GLN A 118 8.58 -4.99 6.76
CA GLN A 118 9.03 -6.02 5.83
C GLN A 118 8.02 -6.17 4.69
N TRP A 119 8.49 -6.30 3.45
CA TRP A 119 7.60 -6.48 2.31
C TRP A 119 8.12 -7.52 1.31
N LEU A 120 7.19 -8.09 0.55
CA LEU A 120 7.45 -9.05 -0.52
C LEU A 120 6.66 -8.67 -1.78
N VAL A 121 7.28 -8.89 -2.93
CA VAL A 121 6.63 -8.76 -4.23
C VAL A 121 5.70 -9.93 -4.51
N VAL A 122 4.68 -9.68 -5.35
CA VAL A 122 3.83 -10.72 -5.91
C VAL A 122 4.43 -11.21 -7.23
N SER A 123 4.70 -10.29 -8.16
CA SER A 123 5.27 -10.59 -9.49
C SER A 123 6.29 -9.55 -9.99
N GLU A 124 6.35 -8.37 -9.38
CA GLU A 124 7.24 -7.28 -9.79
C GLU A 124 8.69 -7.45 -9.27
N THR A 125 9.61 -6.59 -9.74
CA THR A 125 11.01 -6.59 -9.24
C THR A 125 11.15 -5.91 -7.88
N GLY A 126 10.19 -5.06 -7.51
CA GLY A 126 10.25 -4.22 -6.31
C GLY A 126 11.03 -2.91 -6.51
N ILE A 127 10.95 -2.01 -5.52
CA ILE A 127 11.77 -0.78 -5.48
C ILE A 127 13.23 -1.06 -5.10
N ASN A 128 14.12 -0.19 -5.56
CA ASN A 128 15.57 -0.34 -5.35
C ASN A 128 16.17 0.82 -4.52
N GLU A 129 15.39 1.86 -4.28
CA GLU A 129 15.77 3.07 -3.55
C GLU A 129 14.50 3.73 -3.00
N ILE A 130 14.61 4.49 -1.91
CA ILE A 130 13.52 5.28 -1.31
C ILE A 130 13.41 6.63 -2.02
N TRP A 131 12.19 7.14 -2.22
CA TRP A 131 11.92 8.41 -2.87
C TRP A 131 11.03 9.32 -2.02
N SER A 132 11.03 10.60 -2.38
CA SER A 132 10.01 11.56 -1.93
C SER A 132 9.43 12.31 -3.13
N TRP A 133 8.32 13.00 -2.93
CA TRP A 133 7.65 13.79 -3.96
C TRP A 133 7.46 15.23 -3.50
N ALA A 134 7.87 16.17 -4.35
CA ALA A 134 7.57 17.58 -4.15
C ALA A 134 6.57 18.07 -5.19
N LEU A 135 5.57 18.84 -4.75
CA LEU A 135 4.67 19.54 -5.66
C LEU A 135 5.41 20.74 -6.25
N ILE A 136 5.55 20.79 -7.58
CA ILE A 136 6.30 21.85 -8.26
C ILE A 136 5.50 22.46 -9.41
N CYS A 137 5.76 23.74 -9.67
CA CYS A 137 5.30 24.37 -10.91
C CYS A 137 6.08 23.85 -12.13
N SER A 138 5.36 23.49 -13.19
CA SER A 138 5.95 23.09 -14.48
C SER A 138 6.72 24.23 -15.18
N GLY A 139 6.32 25.48 -14.99
CA GLY A 139 6.95 26.67 -15.58
C GLY A 139 8.10 27.23 -14.72
N CYS A 140 7.76 27.86 -13.59
CA CYS A 140 8.74 28.57 -12.76
C CYS A 140 9.55 27.66 -11.81
N ARG A 141 9.19 26.36 -11.69
CA ARG A 141 9.83 25.36 -10.82
C ARG A 141 9.79 25.63 -9.31
N LYS A 142 8.97 26.58 -8.87
CA LYS A 142 8.72 26.82 -7.43
C LYS A 142 8.07 25.59 -6.79
N LYS A 143 8.46 25.27 -5.55
CA LYS A 143 7.85 24.22 -4.73
C LYS A 143 6.60 24.74 -4.02
N PHE A 144 5.62 23.88 -3.87
CA PHE A 144 4.35 24.11 -3.19
C PHE A 144 4.13 23.03 -2.13
N ASP A 145 3.21 23.28 -1.20
CA ASP A 145 2.85 22.32 -0.18
C ASP A 145 2.27 21.04 -0.81
N ALA A 146 2.63 19.89 -0.24
CA ALA A 146 2.13 18.60 -0.71
C ALA A 146 0.61 18.50 -0.47
N PRO A 147 -0.12 17.75 -1.30
CA PRO A 147 -1.54 17.47 -1.05
C PRO A 147 -1.74 16.84 0.33
N GLU A 148 -2.77 17.25 1.06
CA GLU A 148 -3.05 16.72 2.40
C GLU A 148 -3.89 15.43 2.39
N ILE A 149 -4.53 15.13 1.26
CA ILE A 149 -5.52 14.05 1.10
C ILE A 149 -5.15 13.07 -0.03
N THR A 150 -5.72 11.88 0.03
CA THR A 150 -5.62 10.86 -1.03
C THR A 150 -6.35 11.33 -2.28
N ASN A 151 -5.62 11.53 -3.38
CA ASN A 151 -6.19 11.93 -4.67
C ASN A 151 -6.03 10.80 -5.68
N SER A 152 -6.70 9.67 -5.41
CA SER A 152 -6.63 8.46 -6.24
C SER A 152 -7.09 8.68 -7.70
N SER A 153 -7.84 9.76 -7.98
CA SER A 153 -8.64 9.89 -9.20
C SER A 153 -8.36 11.12 -10.06
N SER A 154 -7.81 12.22 -9.52
CA SER A 154 -7.46 13.40 -10.33
C SER A 154 -6.09 13.93 -9.92
N LYS A 155 -5.11 13.78 -10.82
CA LYS A 155 -3.78 14.41 -10.73
C LYS A 155 -3.86 15.93 -10.98
N GLU A 156 -4.96 16.56 -10.57
CA GLU A 156 -5.24 17.97 -10.78
C GLU A 156 -4.81 18.74 -9.53
N TYR A 157 -3.53 19.12 -9.50
CA TYR A 157 -2.97 19.91 -8.40
C TYR A 157 -3.17 21.42 -8.59
N GLY A 158 -3.91 21.82 -9.65
CA GLY A 158 -4.18 23.21 -9.98
C GLY A 158 -3.02 23.92 -10.68
N ASN A 159 -3.08 25.26 -10.67
CA ASN A 159 -2.14 26.14 -11.39
C ASN A 159 -1.34 27.00 -10.41
N CYS A 160 -0.11 27.32 -10.80
CA CYS A 160 0.79 28.17 -10.04
C CYS A 160 0.26 29.61 -9.94
N HIS A 161 0.15 30.14 -8.72
CA HIS A 161 -0.28 31.53 -8.50
C HIS A 161 0.70 32.59 -9.03
N ASP A 162 1.97 32.24 -9.27
CA ASP A 162 2.98 33.19 -9.73
C ASP A 162 3.08 33.28 -11.27
N CYS A 163 2.91 32.16 -11.98
CA CYS A 163 3.12 32.12 -13.44
C CYS A 163 2.00 31.43 -14.24
N GLY A 164 0.95 30.96 -13.58
CA GLY A 164 -0.23 30.34 -14.21
C GLY A 164 -0.03 28.93 -14.78
N SER A 165 1.20 28.42 -14.83
CA SER A 165 1.49 27.07 -15.33
C SER A 165 1.00 25.98 -14.37
N GLU A 166 0.70 24.79 -14.88
CA GLU A 166 0.20 23.65 -14.09
C GLU A 166 1.19 23.20 -13.01
N LEU A 167 0.66 22.78 -11.87
CA LEU A 167 1.39 22.12 -10.81
C LEU A 167 1.45 20.62 -11.06
N ARG A 168 2.59 20.00 -10.75
CA ARG A 168 2.80 18.56 -10.89
C ARG A 168 3.71 18.04 -9.79
N LEU A 169 3.51 16.79 -9.40
CA LEU A 169 4.45 16.10 -8.54
C LEU A 169 5.73 15.75 -9.31
N LYS A 170 6.86 16.01 -8.67
CA LYS A 170 8.17 15.58 -9.14
C LYS A 170 8.81 14.73 -8.07
N ARG A 171 9.29 13.55 -8.48
CA ARG A 171 10.09 12.67 -7.65
C ARG A 171 11.44 13.33 -7.32
N GLU A 172 11.78 13.32 -6.04
CA GLU A 172 13.04 13.75 -5.45
C GLU A 172 13.71 12.55 -4.77
N LYS A 173 15.04 12.64 -4.61
CA LYS A 173 15.84 11.67 -3.84
C LYS A 173 15.99 12.19 -2.42
#